data_AF-A0A432Z069-F1
#
_entry.id   AF-A0A432Z069-F1
#
_cell.length_a   1.000
_cell.length_b   1.000
_cell.length_c   1.000
_cell.angle_alpha   90.00
_cell.angle_beta   90.00
_cell.angle_gamma   90.00
#
_symmetry.space_group_name_H-M   'P 1'
#
loop_
_entity.id
_entity.type
_entity.pdbx_description
1 polymer ?
#
loop_
_entity_poly.entity_id
_entity_poly.type
_entity_poly.pdbx_seq_one_letter_code
_entity_poly.pdbx_strand_id
1 'polypeptide(L)'
;MFYEEDKALFYLGDWHSHPTSSPQLSWKDKRTLSRIANTPESNCINPLMVIFGSYPEPWNINCVQYKRASRRLLLFDSCEYEQLNLIVD
;
A
#
# COMPACT_ATOMS: atom_id res chain seq x y z
N MET A 1 -2.01 0.56 9.61
CA MET A 1 -2.34 -0.86 9.80
C MET A 1 -1.23 -1.51 10.61
N PHE A 2 -1.55 -2.34 11.60
CA PHE A 2 -0.55 -2.92 12.51
C PHE A 2 -0.81 -4.41 12.74
N TYR A 3 0.26 -5.18 12.97
CA TYR A 3 0.23 -6.54 13.50
C TYR A 3 0.69 -6.51 14.96
N GLU A 4 0.01 -7.28 15.82
CA GLU A 4 0.38 -7.41 17.22
C GLU A 4 0.98 -8.80 17.48
N GLU A 5 2.15 -8.83 18.10
CA GLU A 5 2.82 -10.05 18.54
C GLU A 5 3.49 -9.79 19.89
N ASP A 6 3.21 -10.63 20.87
CA ASP A 6 3.76 -10.53 22.24
C ASP A 6 3.64 -9.12 22.87
N LYS A 7 2.49 -8.44 22.65
CA LYS A 7 2.19 -7.06 23.08
C LYS A 7 3.02 -5.97 22.39
N ALA A 8 3.78 -6.31 21.36
CA ALA A 8 4.45 -5.36 20.48
C ALA A 8 3.59 -5.10 19.24
N LEU A 9 3.53 -3.84 18.80
CA LEU A 9 2.84 -3.42 17.59
C LEU A 9 3.83 -3.16 16.46
N PHE A 10 3.63 -3.85 15.33
CA PHE A 10 4.44 -3.74 14.13
C PHE A 10 3.65 -3.01 13.05
N TYR A 11 4.14 -1.85 12.62
CA TYR A 11 3.52 -1.12 11.52
C TYR A 11 3.70 -1.88 10.21
N LEU A 12 2.59 -2.23 9.58
CA LEU A 12 2.59 -2.97 8.31
C LEU A 12 2.42 -2.07 7.09
N GLY A 13 2.07 -0.80 7.27
CA GLY A 13 1.68 0.11 6.20
C GLY A 13 0.29 0.71 6.41
N ASP A 14 -0.30 1.20 5.33
CA ASP A 14 -1.51 2.02 5.36
C ASP A 14 -2.70 1.35 4.69
N TRP A 15 -3.87 1.90 4.99
CA TRP A 15 -5.10 1.57 4.31
C TRP A 15 -5.98 2.82 4.20
N HIS A 16 -6.80 2.89 3.16
CA HIS A 16 -7.83 3.92 3.02
C HIS A 16 -8.92 3.48 2.05
N SER A 17 -9.92 4.34 1.86
CA SER A 17 -11.01 4.11 0.91
C SER A 17 -10.94 5.08 -0.28
N HIS A 18 -11.40 4.62 -1.42
CA HIS A 18 -11.75 5.35 -2.63
C HIS A 18 -13.28 5.31 -2.80
N PRO A 19 -14.05 6.19 -2.13
CA PRO A 19 -15.51 6.03 -1.99
C PRO A 19 -16.32 6.26 -3.27
N THR A 20 -15.67 6.68 -4.36
CA THR A 20 -16.30 6.92 -5.67
C THR A 20 -15.39 6.45 -6.82
N SER A 21 -14.40 5.60 -6.56
CA SER A 21 -13.46 5.13 -7.58
C SER A 21 -12.96 3.72 -7.27
N SER A 22 -12.12 3.18 -8.17
CA SER A 22 -11.63 1.82 -8.02
C SER A 22 -10.56 1.69 -6.93
N PRO A 23 -10.40 0.50 -6.35
CA PRO A 23 -9.37 0.24 -5.34
C PRO A 23 -7.94 0.19 -5.94
N GLN A 24 -7.76 0.56 -7.20
CA GLN A 24 -6.43 0.61 -7.81
C GLN A 24 -5.62 1.78 -7.24
N LEU A 25 -4.30 1.58 -7.12
CA LEU A 25 -3.41 2.60 -6.58
C LEU A 25 -3.38 3.84 -7.47
N SER A 26 -3.65 4.99 -6.87
CA SER A 26 -3.38 6.29 -7.46
C SER A 26 -1.87 6.58 -7.45
N TRP A 27 -1.46 7.64 -8.15
CA TRP A 27 -0.08 8.13 -8.07
C TRP A 27 0.31 8.55 -6.65
N LYS A 28 -0.63 9.13 -5.88
CA LYS A 28 -0.40 9.54 -4.50
C LYS A 28 -0.13 8.32 -3.61
N ASP A 29 -0.89 7.24 -3.81
CA ASP A 29 -0.74 6.00 -3.02
C ASP A 29 0.63 5.36 -3.27
N LYS A 30 1.05 5.30 -4.54
CA LYS A 30 2.39 4.83 -4.94
C LYS A 30 3.50 5.66 -4.29
N ARG A 31 3.35 6.99 -4.28
CA ARG A 31 4.31 7.89 -3.62
C ARG A 31 4.33 7.69 -2.11
N THR A 32 3.19 7.44 -1.48
CA THR A 32 3.08 7.14 -0.05
C THR A 32 3.79 5.84 0.29
N LEU A 33 3.56 4.76 -0.46
CA LEU A 33 4.29 3.49 -0.29
C LEU A 33 5.82 3.69 -0.35
N SER A 34 6.31 4.37 -1.39
CA SER A 34 7.73 4.68 -1.52
C SER A 34 8.24 5.52 -0.34
N ARG A 35 7.46 6.48 0.15
CA ARG A 35 7.86 7.32 1.29
C ARG A 35 7.97 6.51 2.58
N ILE A 36 6.99 5.67 2.88
CA ILE A 36 7.02 4.78 4.05
C ILE A 36 8.29 3.91 3.97
N ALA A 37 8.49 3.20 2.87
CA ALA A 37 9.64 2.32 2.68
C ALA A 37 11.00 3.00 2.85
N ASN A 38 11.10 4.30 2.52
CA ASN A 38 12.33 5.08 2.61
C ASN A 38 12.44 5.93 3.89
N THR A 39 11.46 5.87 4.80
CA THR A 39 11.49 6.60 6.08
C THR A 39 11.96 5.64 7.18
N PRO A 40 13.20 5.78 7.70
CA PRO A 40 13.75 4.86 8.69
C PRO A 40 12.88 4.72 9.94
N GLU A 41 12.24 5.81 10.37
CA GLU A 41 11.38 5.86 11.56
C GLU A 41 10.12 5.00 11.42
N SER A 42 9.72 4.65 10.18
CA SER A 42 8.59 3.75 9.94
C SER A 42 8.89 2.29 10.29
N ASN A 43 10.18 1.91 10.33
CA ASN A 43 10.64 0.53 10.46
C ASN A 43 9.94 -0.47 9.49
N CYS A 44 9.45 0.01 8.34
CA CYS A 44 8.63 -0.77 7.43
C CYS A 44 9.17 -0.62 5.99
N ILE A 45 10.13 -1.47 5.62
CA ILE A 45 10.80 -1.41 4.30
C ILE A 45 9.94 -1.95 3.14
N ASN A 46 8.94 -2.79 3.44
CA ASN A 46 8.03 -3.40 2.47
C ASN A 46 6.57 -3.14 2.88
N PRO A 47 6.12 -1.87 2.90
CA PRO A 47 4.79 -1.53 3.38
C PRO A 47 3.69 -2.14 2.51
N LEU A 48 2.61 -2.52 3.18
CA LEU A 48 1.35 -2.91 2.59
C LEU A 48 0.47 -1.67 2.35
N MET A 49 -0.32 -1.70 1.29
CA MET A 49 -1.40 -0.76 1.05
C MET A 49 -2.69 -1.53 0.78
N VAL A 50 -3.72 -1.25 1.56
CA VAL A 50 -5.07 -1.80 1.35
C VAL A 50 -6.02 -0.67 0.95
N ILE A 51 -6.67 -0.81 -0.20
CA ILE A 51 -7.62 0.18 -0.70
C ILE A 51 -8.97 -0.49 -0.90
N PHE A 52 -10.00 0.10 -0.30
CA PHE A 52 -11.40 -0.24 -0.57
C PHE A 52 -11.97 0.74 -1.57
N GLY A 53 -12.56 0.27 -2.66
CA GLY A 53 -13.15 1.13 -3.71
C GLY A 53 -14.57 0.71 -4.05
N SER A 54 -15.44 1.68 -4.35
CA SER A 54 -16.87 1.47 -4.60
C SER A 54 -17.25 1.55 -6.08
N TYR A 55 -16.25 1.54 -6.98
CA TYR A 55 -16.48 1.51 -8.42
C TYR A 55 -15.49 0.56 -9.10
N PRO A 56 -15.91 -0.28 -10.07
CA PRO A 56 -17.28 -0.39 -10.60
C PRO A 56 -18.26 -1.17 -9.70
N GLU A 57 -17.76 -1.88 -8.68
CA GLU A 57 -18.58 -2.68 -7.75
C GLU A 57 -18.85 -1.94 -6.43
N PRO A 58 -19.98 -2.20 -5.73
CA PRO A 58 -20.41 -1.41 -4.56
C PRO A 58 -19.33 -1.22 -3.50
N TRP A 59 -18.52 -2.26 -3.24
CA TRP A 59 -17.26 -2.21 -2.50
C TRP A 59 -16.40 -3.40 -2.91
N ASN A 60 -15.17 -3.15 -3.35
CA ASN A 60 -14.15 -4.15 -3.64
C ASN A 60 -12.83 -3.73 -2.98
N ILE A 61 -11.91 -4.68 -2.81
CA ILE A 61 -10.65 -4.51 -2.10
C ILE A 61 -9.47 -4.81 -3.02
N ASN A 62 -8.41 -4.02 -2.86
CA ASN A 62 -7.11 -4.29 -3.45
C ASN A 62 -6.06 -4.21 -2.34
N CYS A 63 -5.23 -5.23 -2.24
CA CYS A 63 -4.10 -5.26 -1.33
C CYS A 63 -2.81 -5.40 -2.14
N VAL A 64 -1.83 -4.57 -1.86
CA VAL A 64 -0.52 -4.64 -2.50
C VAL A 64 0.60 -4.54 -1.48
N GLN A 65 1.75 -5.13 -1.81
CA GLN A 65 3.00 -4.95 -1.07
C GLN A 65 4.00 -4.19 -1.94
N TYR A 66 4.60 -3.14 -1.38
CA TYR A 66 5.73 -2.45 -2.00
C TYR A 66 6.94 -3.38 -2.12
N LYS A 67 7.64 -3.32 -3.25
CA LYS A 67 8.88 -4.07 -3.50
C LYS A 67 10.10 -3.18 -3.59
N ARG A 68 10.04 -2.12 -4.41
CA ARG A 68 11.15 -1.18 -4.58
C ARG A 68 10.73 0.09 -5.32
N ALA A 69 11.57 1.11 -5.18
CA ALA A 69 11.53 2.28 -6.02
C ALA A 69 12.27 1.97 -7.33
N SER A 70 11.58 2.12 -8.44
CA SER A 70 12.15 2.05 -9.78
C SER A 70 12.54 3.46 -10.19
N ARG A 71 13.84 3.75 -10.13
CA ARG A 71 14.42 5.00 -10.60
C ARG A 71 14.54 4.94 -12.12
N ARG A 72 13.54 5.43 -12.84
CA ARG A 72 13.74 5.85 -14.23
C ARG A 72 14.29 7.27 -14.22
N LEU A 73 15.31 7.51 -15.05
CA LEU A 73 16.05 8.77 -15.17
C LEU A 73 15.18 10.02 -14.88
N LEU A 74 15.47 10.61 -13.72
CA LEU A 74 15.25 12.00 -13.30
C LEU A 74 13.84 12.58 -13.10
N LEU A 75 12.73 11.96 -13.53
CA LEU A 75 11.40 12.62 -13.35
C LEU A 75 10.24 11.71 -12.93
N PHE A 76 10.46 10.39 -12.81
CA PHE A 76 9.37 9.47 -12.48
C PHE A 76 9.85 8.44 -11.46
N ASP A 77 9.54 8.69 -10.19
CA ASP A 77 9.55 7.63 -9.18
C ASP A 77 8.46 6.63 -9.55
N SER A 78 8.87 5.51 -10.13
CA SER A 78 7.97 4.36 -10.28
C SER A 78 8.00 3.56 -9.00
N CYS A 79 6.84 3.35 -8.38
CA CYS A 79 6.67 2.39 -7.29
C CYS A 79 6.43 1.02 -7.91
N GLU A 80 7.33 0.06 -7.67
CA GLU A 80 7.08 -1.35 -7.97
C GLU A 80 6.41 -2.00 -6.76
N TYR A 81 5.29 -2.67 -7.01
CA TYR A 81 4.50 -3.38 -6.01
C TYR A 81 3.96 -4.68 -6.60
N GLU A 82 3.64 -5.63 -5.74
CA GLU A 82 2.90 -6.84 -6.12
C GLU A 82 1.49 -6.79 -5.53
N GLN A 83 0.52 -7.35 -6.26
CA GLN A 83 -0.83 -7.52 -5.74
C GLN A 83 -0.90 -8.80 -4.91
N LEU A 84 -1.50 -8.71 -3.74
CA LEU A 84 -1.70 -9.82 -2.82
C LEU A 84 -3.12 -10.35 -2.94
N ASN A 85 -3.24 -11.67 -2.95
CA ASN A 85 -4.53 -12.34 -2.85
C ASN A 85 -4.97 -12.32 -1.39
N LEU A 86 -6.12 -11.71 -1.12
CA LEU A 86 -6.73 -11.73 0.18
C LEU A 86 -7.57 -13.00 0.32
N ILE A 87 -7.24 -13.79 1.33
CA ILE A 87 -8.05 -14.95 1.74
C ILE A 87 -8.92 -14.44 2.89
N VAL A 88 -10.23 -14.47 2.67
CA VAL A 88 -11.24 -14.13 3.67
C VAL A 88 -12.00 -15.42 3.94
N ASP A 89 -11.75 -16.00 5.12
CA ASP A 89 -12.45 -17.19 5.63
C ASP A 89 -13.79 -16.81 6.27
#